data_AF-A0A918D2T8-F1
#
_entry.id   AF-A0A918D2T8-F1
#
_cell.length_a   1.000
_cell.length_b   1.000
_cell.length_c   1.000
_cell.angle_alpha   90.00
_cell.angle_beta   90.00
_cell.angle_gamma   90.00
#
_symmetry.space_group_name_H-M   'P 1'
#
loop_
_entity.id
_entity.type
_entity.pdbx_description
1 polymer ?
#
loop_
_entity_poly.entity_id
_entity_poly.type
_entity_poly.pdbx_seq_one_letter_code
_entity_poly.pdbx_strand_id
1 'polypeptide(L)'
;MTAEVAVLNKQGIAMAADSAITSGREGVQKVYNTANKLFSLSKEHSIGIMIYGAGSFMEVPWEVIIKAYRNNLGTKKFPNVKDYLHDFFCFLDEDERFRDKYVEEIIVYRIFSDNLKRIVKEVEERMARKEHMEEGVSSERVTNWLGEATRQLIKSYQKEENNFIEMDENAFKERFGSVVIEIIDELIKYDVPAELTEQFYKLAFEAVRKDYFSVGSTGFVIGGYGEEDIFPRLLNYRLEGFIFGQLKYKKLKDKKISYTTDKDDGTATITAFAQREMVDSFISGIEPNMEDLIFNIISGVLRNYPAEIQKRLALDFTKEQVKDLEVMGREMYESIESAITEYQERNYIAPLLGVVRSLPKEELADMAEALVSLTTFKRRVTRATESAGPPIDVAIITKGDGFIWMKRKNYVDEEINAHL
;
A
#
# COMPACT_ATOMS: atom_id res chain seq x y z
N MET A 1 -6.25 7.32 -8.38
CA MET A 1 -4.79 7.48 -8.20
C MET A 1 -4.59 8.61 -7.23
N THR A 2 -3.72 8.45 -6.23
CA THR A 2 -3.53 9.42 -5.15
C THR A 2 -2.04 9.61 -4.87
N ALA A 3 -1.67 10.78 -4.37
CA ALA A 3 -0.32 11.10 -3.93
C ALA A 3 -0.42 11.86 -2.60
N GLU A 4 0.13 11.26 -1.55
CA GLU A 4 0.14 11.84 -0.21
C GLU A 4 1.55 11.77 0.37
N VAL A 5 1.95 12.82 1.09
CA VAL A 5 3.29 12.92 1.68
C VAL A 5 3.18 13.49 3.07
N ALA A 6 3.97 12.95 3.99
CA ALA A 6 4.23 13.55 5.29
C ALA A 6 5.73 13.82 5.45
N VAL A 7 6.06 15.00 5.96
CA VAL A 7 7.43 15.40 6.32
C VAL A 7 7.45 15.73 7.80
N LEU A 8 8.35 15.11 8.56
CA LEU A 8 8.44 15.26 10.00
C LEU A 8 9.84 15.70 10.39
N ASN A 9 9.92 16.59 11.38
CA ASN A 9 11.14 16.87 12.12
C ASN A 9 10.79 17.24 13.57
N LYS A 10 11.73 17.83 14.31
CA LYS A 10 11.52 18.22 15.72
C LYS A 10 10.54 19.39 15.91
N GLN A 11 10.31 20.21 14.89
CA GLN A 11 9.39 21.36 14.93
C GLN A 11 7.92 20.94 14.72
N GLY A 12 7.67 19.88 13.96
CA GLY A 12 6.32 19.56 13.54
C GLY A 12 6.23 18.42 12.54
N ILE A 13 5.00 18.18 12.11
CA ILE A 13 4.67 17.34 10.96
C ILE A 13 3.90 18.19 9.94
N ALA A 14 4.37 18.17 8.70
CA ALA A 14 3.60 18.63 7.56
C ALA A 14 2.98 17.43 6.84
N MET A 15 1.72 17.56 6.45
CA MET A 15 0.97 16.57 5.68
C MET A 15 0.40 17.22 4.43
N ALA A 16 0.59 16.58 3.28
CA ALA A 16 0.05 17.04 2.01
C ALA A 16 -0.64 15.90 1.27
N ALA A 17 -1.79 16.18 0.66
CA ALA A 17 -2.56 15.20 -0.10
C ALA A 17 -3.18 15.82 -1.36
N ASP A 18 -3.15 15.07 -2.46
CA ASP A 18 -3.90 15.39 -3.66
C ASP A 18 -5.39 15.03 -3.50
N SER A 19 -6.25 15.54 -4.38
CA SER A 19 -7.70 15.21 -4.33
C SER A 19 -8.21 14.38 -5.49
N ALA A 20 -7.33 13.73 -6.26
CA ALA A 20 -7.81 12.83 -7.29
C ALA A 20 -8.42 11.57 -6.64
N ILE A 21 -9.66 11.25 -6.97
CA ILE A 21 -10.26 9.93 -6.81
C ILE A 21 -10.60 9.42 -8.20
N THR A 22 -10.26 8.16 -8.45
CA THR A 22 -10.71 7.47 -9.66
C THR A 22 -11.90 6.63 -9.27
N SER A 23 -13.06 6.88 -9.88
CA SER A 23 -14.29 6.11 -9.67
C SER A 23 -14.80 5.60 -11.00
N GLY A 24 -15.25 4.35 -11.04
CA GLY A 24 -15.69 3.69 -12.27
C GLY A 24 -15.52 2.18 -12.25
N ARG A 25 -16.29 1.48 -13.09
CA ARG A 25 -16.12 0.04 -13.37
C ARG A 25 -15.15 -0.13 -14.55
N GLU A 26 -14.64 -1.35 -14.74
CA GLU A 26 -13.81 -1.68 -15.91
C GLU A 26 -14.46 -1.15 -17.21
N GLY A 27 -13.72 -0.35 -17.97
CA GLY A 27 -14.18 0.29 -19.21
C GLY A 27 -14.63 1.76 -19.10
N VAL A 28 -15.09 2.23 -17.93
CA VAL A 28 -15.48 3.64 -17.72
C VAL A 28 -14.88 4.14 -16.41
N GLN A 29 -13.68 4.72 -16.48
CA GLN A 29 -13.01 5.34 -15.34
C GLN A 29 -13.12 6.86 -15.43
N LYS A 30 -13.66 7.49 -14.38
CA LYS A 30 -13.69 8.95 -14.25
C LYS A 30 -12.86 9.39 -13.07
N VAL A 31 -12.04 10.42 -13.29
CA VAL A 31 -11.25 11.04 -12.22
C VAL A 31 -12.01 12.26 -11.71
N TYR A 32 -12.22 12.33 -10.40
CA TYR A 32 -12.77 13.46 -9.67
C TYR A 32 -11.66 14.12 -8.86
N ASN A 33 -11.56 15.45 -8.86
CA ASN A 33 -10.48 16.19 -8.19
C ASN A 33 -10.91 16.87 -6.87
N THR A 34 -11.99 16.38 -6.26
CA THR A 34 -12.67 17.01 -5.11
C THR A 34 -12.66 16.16 -3.85
N ALA A 35 -11.90 15.06 -3.83
CA ALA A 35 -11.83 14.18 -2.68
C ALA A 35 -11.07 14.81 -1.50
N ASN A 36 -11.69 14.81 -0.32
CA ASN A 36 -11.00 15.12 0.93
C ASN A 36 -10.22 13.90 1.38
N LYS A 37 -8.90 14.05 1.53
CA LYS A 37 -8.01 12.97 1.97
C LYS A 37 -7.19 13.29 3.20
N LEU A 38 -7.14 14.57 3.58
CA LEU A 38 -6.49 15.05 4.79
C LEU A 38 -7.56 15.65 5.70
N PHE A 39 -7.51 15.32 6.98
CA PHE A 39 -8.51 15.70 7.97
C PHE A 39 -7.81 16.15 9.26
N SER A 40 -8.30 17.23 9.85
CA SER A 40 -8.03 17.54 11.27
C SER A 40 -8.91 16.65 12.14
N LEU A 41 -8.37 16.06 13.21
CA LEU A 41 -9.19 15.31 14.16
C LEU A 41 -10.15 16.23 14.90
N SER A 42 -9.65 17.31 15.51
CA SER A 42 -10.45 18.42 16.04
C SER A 42 -9.56 19.63 16.33
N LYS A 43 -10.14 20.76 16.80
CA LYS A 43 -9.38 21.92 17.28
C LYS A 43 -8.68 21.68 18.62
N GLU A 44 -9.17 20.71 19.40
CA GLU A 44 -8.65 20.37 20.73
C GLU A 44 -7.49 19.36 20.68
N HIS A 45 -7.26 18.76 19.51
CA HIS A 45 -6.31 17.67 19.32
C HIS A 45 -5.28 18.03 18.26
N SER A 46 -4.00 17.95 18.63
CA SER A 46 -2.88 18.12 17.71
C SER A 46 -2.67 16.86 16.86
N ILE A 47 -3.73 16.41 16.17
CA ILE A 47 -3.79 15.17 15.40
C ILE A 47 -4.39 15.43 14.02
N GLY A 48 -3.72 14.92 12.99
CA GLY A 48 -4.19 14.87 11.61
C GLY A 48 -4.31 13.44 11.12
N ILE A 49 -5.24 13.23 10.21
CA ILE A 49 -5.53 11.94 9.58
C ILE A 49 -5.42 12.11 8.07
N MET A 50 -4.71 11.19 7.40
CA MET A 50 -4.75 11.05 5.95
C MET A 50 -5.29 9.68 5.54
N ILE A 51 -6.00 9.62 4.42
CA ILE A 51 -6.45 8.37 3.80
C ILE A 51 -5.96 8.28 2.36
N TYR A 52 -5.61 7.06 1.92
CA TYR A 52 -5.29 6.75 0.53
C TYR A 52 -5.84 5.37 0.17
N GLY A 53 -5.98 5.08 -1.13
CA GLY A 53 -6.69 3.86 -1.58
C GLY A 53 -8.20 4.06 -1.63
N ALA A 54 -8.98 3.16 -1.03
CA ALA A 54 -10.43 3.28 -1.02
C ALA A 54 -10.91 4.51 -0.22
N GLY A 55 -11.87 5.25 -0.77
CA GLY A 55 -12.44 6.44 -0.12
C GLY A 55 -13.54 6.13 0.92
N SER A 56 -13.92 4.87 1.03
CA SER A 56 -14.92 4.36 1.98
C SER A 56 -14.38 3.16 2.74
N PHE A 57 -14.93 2.94 3.92
CA PHE A 57 -14.71 1.77 4.76
C PHE A 57 -16.06 1.18 5.13
N MET A 58 -16.22 -0.12 4.91
CA MET A 58 -17.51 -0.81 5.00
C MET A 58 -18.64 -0.07 4.24
N GLU A 59 -18.34 0.43 3.03
CA GLU A 59 -19.23 1.26 2.19
C GLU A 59 -19.68 2.60 2.81
N VAL A 60 -19.08 3.02 3.94
CA VAL A 60 -19.27 4.34 4.56
C VAL A 60 -18.09 5.26 4.22
N PRO A 61 -18.30 6.49 3.71
CA PRO A 61 -17.20 7.41 3.41
C PRO A 61 -16.36 7.76 4.66
N TRP A 62 -15.03 7.77 4.52
CA TRP A 62 -14.13 8.09 5.64
C TRP A 62 -14.38 9.44 6.28
N GLU A 63 -14.78 10.45 5.50
CA GLU A 63 -15.13 11.76 6.05
C GLU A 63 -16.29 11.67 7.06
N VAL A 64 -17.27 10.80 6.81
CA VAL A 64 -18.41 10.57 7.72
C VAL A 64 -17.91 9.88 8.99
N ILE A 65 -17.09 8.84 8.84
CA ILE A 65 -16.52 8.06 9.96
C ILE A 65 -15.67 8.96 10.86
N ILE A 66 -14.75 9.73 10.29
CA ILE A 66 -13.83 10.59 11.05
C ILE A 66 -14.61 11.70 11.78
N LYS A 67 -15.65 12.27 11.15
CA LYS A 67 -16.52 13.26 11.82
C LYS A 67 -17.37 12.62 12.93
N ALA A 68 -17.87 11.40 12.74
CA ALA A 68 -18.59 10.68 13.79
C ALA A 68 -17.67 10.36 14.97
N TYR A 69 -16.45 9.90 14.71
CA TYR A 69 -15.43 9.68 15.73
C TYR A 69 -15.07 10.96 16.48
N ARG A 70 -14.86 12.08 15.77
CA ARG A 70 -14.63 13.40 16.39
C ARG A 70 -15.72 13.74 17.41
N ASN A 71 -16.98 13.52 17.06
CA ASN A 71 -18.10 13.81 17.96
C ASN A 71 -18.12 12.87 19.18
N ASN A 72 -17.78 11.60 18.99
CA ASN A 72 -17.68 10.62 20.08
C ASN A 72 -16.50 10.92 21.03
N LEU A 73 -15.34 11.29 20.46
CA LEU A 73 -14.13 11.64 21.19
C LEU A 73 -14.31 12.88 22.06
N GLY A 74 -15.04 13.89 21.56
CA GLY A 74 -15.32 15.12 22.29
C GLY A 74 -14.04 15.84 22.73
N THR A 75 -13.88 16.02 24.04
CA THR A 75 -12.70 16.66 24.65
C THR A 75 -11.70 15.67 25.25
N LYS A 76 -11.94 14.36 25.12
CA LYS A 76 -11.02 13.32 25.61
C LYS A 76 -9.69 13.45 24.87
N LYS A 77 -8.59 13.47 25.62
CA LYS A 77 -7.22 13.54 25.09
C LYS A 77 -6.45 12.33 25.55
N PHE A 78 -5.45 11.93 24.77
CA PHE A 78 -4.59 10.81 25.10
C PHE A 78 -3.11 11.20 25.20
N PRO A 79 -2.33 10.46 26.00
CA PRO A 79 -0.90 10.70 26.17
C PRO A 79 -0.11 10.62 24.86
N ASN A 80 -0.40 9.62 24.00
CA ASN A 80 0.36 9.38 22.78
C ASN A 80 -0.54 9.24 21.54
N VAL A 81 0.02 9.49 20.34
CA VAL A 81 -0.67 9.25 19.05
C VAL A 81 -1.19 7.81 18.90
N LYS A 82 -0.47 6.82 19.46
CA LYS A 82 -0.89 5.41 19.43
C LYS A 82 -2.21 5.16 20.18
N ASP A 83 -2.43 5.91 21.25
CA ASP A 83 -3.61 5.76 22.09
C ASP A 83 -4.85 6.31 21.38
N TYR A 84 -4.71 7.42 20.62
CA TYR A 84 -5.75 7.90 19.70
C TYR A 84 -6.10 6.85 18.63
N LEU A 85 -5.10 6.18 18.05
CA LEU A 85 -5.35 5.14 17.06
C LEU A 85 -6.09 3.94 17.68
N HIS A 86 -5.68 3.53 18.88
CA HIS A 86 -6.33 2.42 19.58
C HIS A 86 -7.80 2.74 19.88
N ASP A 87 -8.06 3.93 20.43
CA ASP A 87 -9.42 4.41 20.71
C ASP A 87 -10.26 4.54 19.42
N PHE A 88 -9.66 4.97 18.31
CA PHE A 88 -10.32 4.98 17.00
C PHE A 88 -10.71 3.57 16.54
N PHE A 89 -9.84 2.58 16.72
CA PHE A 89 -10.16 1.19 16.36
C PHE A 89 -11.24 0.59 17.27
N CYS A 90 -11.22 0.90 18.57
CA CYS A 90 -12.32 0.52 19.48
C CYS A 90 -13.65 1.14 19.03
N PHE A 91 -13.64 2.43 18.66
CA PHE A 91 -14.84 3.09 18.12
C PHE A 91 -15.38 2.40 16.85
N LEU A 92 -14.50 1.96 15.94
CA LEU A 92 -14.93 1.20 14.77
C LEU A 92 -15.49 -0.18 15.14
N ASP A 93 -14.91 -0.85 16.13
CA ASP A 93 -15.30 -2.21 16.53
C ASP A 93 -16.64 -2.23 17.28
N GLU A 94 -16.95 -1.18 18.06
CA GLU A 94 -18.19 -1.05 18.83
C GLU A 94 -19.40 -0.61 17.99
N ASP A 95 -19.18 -0.06 16.79
CA ASP A 95 -20.26 0.47 15.96
C ASP A 95 -20.87 -0.62 15.06
N GLU A 96 -22.04 -1.12 15.46
CA GLU A 96 -22.82 -2.15 14.75
C GLU A 96 -23.11 -1.81 13.28
N ARG A 97 -23.09 -0.52 12.90
CA ARG A 97 -23.32 -0.11 11.51
C ARG A 97 -22.22 -0.61 10.56
N PHE A 98 -21.05 -0.98 11.08
CA PHE A 98 -19.97 -1.57 10.28
C PHE A 98 -20.04 -3.10 10.20
N ARG A 99 -21.06 -3.75 10.78
CA ARG A 99 -21.23 -5.22 10.80
C ARG A 99 -22.17 -5.74 9.70
N ASP A 100 -22.20 -5.05 8.56
CA ASP A 100 -23.07 -5.42 7.45
C ASP A 100 -22.54 -6.68 6.73
N LYS A 101 -23.35 -7.74 6.75
CA LYS A 101 -22.99 -9.05 6.18
C LYS A 101 -22.80 -9.01 4.66
N TYR A 102 -23.56 -8.18 3.95
CA TYR A 102 -23.44 -8.03 2.50
C TYR A 102 -22.11 -7.37 2.14
N VAL A 103 -21.65 -6.41 2.95
CA VAL A 103 -20.33 -5.80 2.74
C VAL A 103 -19.19 -6.79 3.01
N GLU A 104 -19.34 -7.74 3.95
CA GLU A 104 -18.38 -8.83 4.11
C GLU A 104 -18.28 -9.70 2.84
N GLU A 105 -19.41 -10.02 2.21
CA GLU A 105 -19.43 -10.76 0.93
C GLU A 105 -18.70 -9.99 -0.17
N ILE A 106 -18.87 -8.66 -0.26
CA ILE A 106 -18.14 -7.82 -1.21
C ILE A 106 -16.62 -7.90 -0.97
N ILE A 107 -16.17 -7.91 0.29
CA ILE A 107 -14.74 -8.01 0.62
C ILE A 107 -14.19 -9.37 0.18
N VAL A 108 -14.89 -10.46 0.53
CA VAL A 108 -14.50 -11.82 0.11
C VAL A 108 -14.50 -11.93 -1.42
N TYR A 109 -15.49 -11.33 -2.08
CA TYR A 109 -15.58 -11.32 -3.53
C TYR A 109 -14.34 -10.66 -4.15
N ARG A 110 -13.98 -9.44 -3.71
CA ARG A 110 -12.81 -8.71 -4.21
C ARG A 110 -11.52 -9.49 -3.98
N ILE A 111 -11.34 -10.05 -2.78
CA ILE A 111 -10.14 -10.84 -2.42
C ILE A 111 -10.02 -12.07 -3.32
N PHE A 112 -11.07 -12.89 -3.42
CA PHE A 112 -11.00 -14.13 -4.17
C PHE A 112 -10.96 -13.89 -5.69
N SER A 113 -11.76 -12.96 -6.22
CA SER A 113 -11.77 -12.60 -7.64
C SER A 113 -10.39 -12.14 -8.11
N ASP A 114 -9.70 -11.28 -7.34
CA ASP A 114 -8.34 -10.85 -7.69
C ASP A 114 -7.34 -12.02 -7.71
N ASN A 115 -7.42 -12.95 -6.76
CA ASN A 115 -6.55 -14.13 -6.72
C ASN A 115 -6.86 -15.08 -7.90
N LEU A 116 -8.14 -15.32 -8.21
CA LEU A 116 -8.54 -16.18 -9.31
C LEU A 116 -8.15 -15.58 -10.66
N LYS A 117 -8.34 -14.27 -10.88
CA LYS A 117 -7.88 -13.58 -12.09
C LYS A 117 -6.37 -13.74 -12.32
N ARG A 118 -5.55 -13.69 -11.26
CA ARG A 118 -4.09 -13.93 -11.36
C ARG A 118 -3.78 -15.35 -11.80
N ILE A 119 -4.45 -16.34 -11.22
CA ILE A 119 -4.29 -17.75 -11.60
C ILE A 119 -4.72 -17.98 -13.05
N VAL A 120 -5.88 -17.46 -13.44
CA VAL A 120 -6.39 -17.56 -14.83
C VAL A 120 -5.39 -16.95 -15.80
N LYS A 121 -4.89 -15.74 -15.53
CA LYS A 121 -3.89 -15.08 -16.37
C LYS A 121 -2.60 -15.89 -16.48
N GLU A 122 -2.10 -16.47 -15.39
CA GLU A 122 -0.91 -17.34 -15.42
C GLU A 122 -1.13 -18.55 -16.34
N VAL A 123 -2.31 -19.17 -16.25
CA VAL A 123 -2.67 -20.32 -17.11
C VAL A 123 -2.82 -19.91 -18.57
N GLU A 124 -3.44 -18.77 -18.86
CA GLU A 124 -3.52 -18.19 -20.22
C GLU A 124 -2.11 -17.94 -20.81
N GLU A 125 -1.19 -17.37 -20.02
CA GLU A 125 0.20 -17.17 -20.45
C GLU A 125 0.96 -18.49 -20.66
N ARG A 126 0.63 -19.55 -19.91
CA ARG A 126 1.19 -20.90 -20.13
C ARG A 126 0.62 -21.53 -21.40
N MET A 127 -0.65 -21.29 -21.72
CA MET A 127 -1.30 -21.72 -22.95
C MET A 127 -0.66 -21.06 -24.17
N ALA A 128 -0.55 -19.73 -24.18
CA ALA A 128 0.05 -18.96 -25.27
C ALA A 128 1.50 -19.38 -25.57
N ARG A 129 2.29 -19.73 -24.53
CA ARG A 129 3.66 -20.24 -24.71
C ARG A 129 3.74 -21.63 -25.34
N LYS A 130 2.66 -22.42 -25.28
CA LYS A 130 2.59 -23.79 -25.78
C LYS A 130 1.75 -23.95 -27.06
N GLU A 131 1.23 -22.86 -27.63
CA GLU A 131 0.52 -22.84 -28.93
C GLU A 131 1.39 -23.29 -30.12
N HIS A 132 2.68 -23.56 -29.92
CA HIS A 132 3.53 -24.25 -30.90
C HIS A 132 3.42 -25.80 -30.87
N MET A 133 2.51 -26.38 -30.09
CA MET A 133 2.21 -27.82 -30.10
C MET A 133 0.90 -28.09 -30.86
N GLU A 134 0.94 -29.00 -31.84
CA GLU A 134 -0.11 -29.27 -32.85
C GLU A 134 -1.46 -29.82 -32.31
N GLU A 135 -1.59 -30.07 -31.00
CA GLU A 135 -2.83 -30.55 -30.38
C GLU A 135 -3.44 -29.45 -29.50
N GLY A 136 -4.68 -29.07 -29.79
CA GLY A 136 -5.43 -28.11 -28.99
C GLY A 136 -5.44 -28.42 -27.49
N VAL A 137 -5.61 -27.39 -26.66
CA VAL A 137 -5.57 -27.52 -25.21
C VAL A 137 -6.89 -28.13 -24.71
N SER A 138 -6.85 -29.36 -24.17
CA SER A 138 -7.99 -30.01 -23.50
C SER A 138 -8.33 -29.34 -22.16
N SER A 139 -9.62 -29.29 -21.80
CA SER A 139 -10.11 -28.81 -20.50
C SER A 139 -9.49 -29.53 -19.31
N GLU A 140 -9.07 -30.79 -19.48
CA GLU A 140 -8.36 -31.56 -18.44
C GLU A 140 -6.97 -30.97 -18.15
N ARG A 141 -6.24 -30.53 -19.20
CA ARG A 141 -4.94 -29.87 -19.03
C ARG A 141 -5.08 -28.52 -18.34
N VAL A 142 -6.10 -27.74 -18.72
CA VAL A 142 -6.41 -26.45 -18.08
C VAL A 142 -6.73 -26.65 -16.60
N THR A 143 -7.58 -27.62 -16.27
CA THR A 143 -7.93 -27.98 -14.89
C THR A 143 -6.70 -28.34 -14.07
N ASN A 144 -5.78 -29.13 -14.64
CA ASN A 144 -4.54 -29.48 -13.97
C ASN A 144 -3.63 -28.27 -13.70
N TRP A 145 -3.52 -27.33 -14.66
CA TRP A 145 -2.75 -26.10 -14.47
C TRP A 145 -3.37 -25.16 -13.45
N LEU A 146 -4.70 -24.97 -13.49
CA LEU A 146 -5.43 -24.20 -12.47
C LEU A 146 -5.25 -24.81 -11.08
N GLY A 147 -5.35 -26.13 -10.96
CA GLY A 147 -5.11 -26.83 -9.69
C GLY A 147 -3.67 -26.69 -9.20
N GLU A 148 -2.68 -26.77 -10.10
CA GLU A 148 -1.28 -26.56 -9.74
C GLU A 148 -1.02 -25.13 -9.23
N ALA A 149 -1.45 -24.12 -9.99
CA ALA A 149 -1.29 -22.72 -9.62
C ALA A 149 -2.01 -22.39 -8.31
N THR A 150 -3.24 -22.90 -8.14
CA THR A 150 -4.01 -22.77 -6.89
C THR A 150 -3.26 -23.37 -5.70
N ARG A 151 -2.73 -24.59 -5.81
CA ARG A 151 -1.96 -25.23 -4.74
C ARG A 151 -0.67 -24.47 -4.41
N GLN A 152 0.00 -23.89 -5.41
CA GLN A 152 1.20 -23.09 -5.18
C GLN A 152 0.87 -21.83 -4.37
N LEU A 153 -0.23 -21.14 -4.70
CA LEU A 153 -0.68 -19.94 -4.01
C LEU A 153 -1.20 -20.23 -2.59
N ILE A 154 -1.91 -21.34 -2.39
CA ILE A 154 -2.29 -21.81 -1.04
C ILE A 154 -1.03 -22.04 -0.19
N LYS A 155 -0.03 -22.72 -0.75
CA LYS A 155 1.24 -22.98 -0.05
C LYS A 155 1.99 -21.69 0.29
N SER A 156 1.94 -20.66 -0.55
CA SER A 156 2.57 -19.37 -0.19
C SER A 156 1.86 -18.71 0.99
N TYR A 157 0.53 -18.72 1.02
CA TYR A 157 -0.24 -18.19 2.14
C TYR A 157 0.01 -18.98 3.44
N GLN A 158 0.08 -20.30 3.36
CA GLN A 158 0.33 -21.15 4.53
C GLN A 158 1.74 -21.01 5.12
N LYS A 159 2.70 -20.50 4.34
CA LYS A 159 4.05 -20.19 4.84
C LYS A 159 4.08 -18.91 5.68
N GLU A 160 3.09 -18.04 5.56
CA GLU A 160 3.00 -16.84 6.38
C GLU A 160 2.58 -17.22 7.80
N GLU A 161 3.33 -16.75 8.80
CA GLU A 161 3.04 -17.04 10.22
C GLU A 161 1.78 -16.30 10.72
N ASN A 162 1.53 -15.10 10.20
CA ASN A 162 0.48 -14.22 10.73
C ASN A 162 -0.89 -14.52 10.11
N ASN A 163 -1.89 -14.68 10.97
CA ASN A 163 -3.30 -14.60 10.60
C ASN A 163 -3.86 -13.27 11.09
N PHE A 164 -4.61 -12.59 10.23
CA PHE A 164 -5.28 -11.33 10.55
C PHE A 164 -6.72 -11.54 11.00
N ILE A 165 -7.33 -12.68 10.64
CA ILE A 165 -8.67 -13.07 11.02
C ILE A 165 -8.67 -14.54 11.41
N GLU A 166 -9.29 -14.87 12.54
CA GLU A 166 -9.48 -16.24 12.98
C GLU A 166 -10.91 -16.71 12.67
N MET A 167 -11.04 -17.78 11.90
CA MET A 167 -12.34 -18.36 11.53
C MET A 167 -12.20 -19.85 11.20
N ASP A 168 -13.29 -20.59 11.35
CA ASP A 168 -13.38 -22.00 10.93
C ASP A 168 -13.63 -22.12 9.42
N GLU A 169 -13.01 -23.11 8.79
CA GLU A 169 -13.09 -23.32 7.35
C GLU A 169 -14.50 -23.73 6.89
N ASN A 170 -15.21 -24.55 7.68
CA ASN A 170 -16.58 -24.95 7.35
C ASN A 170 -17.53 -23.78 7.51
N ALA A 171 -17.38 -22.98 8.57
CA ALA A 171 -18.17 -21.76 8.76
C ALA A 171 -17.94 -20.74 7.63
N PHE A 172 -16.69 -20.60 7.15
CA PHE A 172 -16.37 -19.78 5.98
C PHE A 172 -17.09 -20.29 4.73
N LYS A 173 -17.02 -21.59 4.46
CA LYS A 173 -17.64 -22.21 3.29
C LYS A 173 -19.17 -22.14 3.34
N GLU A 174 -19.78 -22.33 4.49
CA GLU A 174 -21.23 -22.17 4.69
C GLU A 174 -21.67 -20.74 4.38
N ARG A 175 -20.88 -19.75 4.82
CA ARG A 175 -21.22 -18.33 4.68
C ARG A 175 -20.93 -17.76 3.29
N PHE A 176 -19.77 -18.06 2.73
CA PHE A 176 -19.27 -17.44 1.50
C PHE A 176 -19.20 -18.40 0.31
N GLY A 177 -19.72 -19.62 0.47
CA GLY A 177 -19.64 -20.66 -0.54
C GLY A 177 -20.26 -20.24 -1.88
N SER A 178 -21.45 -19.63 -1.82
CA SER A 178 -22.14 -19.08 -2.98
C SER A 178 -21.33 -18.00 -3.71
N VAL A 179 -20.69 -17.09 -2.97
CA VAL A 179 -19.85 -16.01 -3.52
C VAL A 179 -18.66 -16.58 -4.29
N VAL A 180 -18.02 -17.63 -3.76
CA VAL A 180 -16.89 -18.30 -4.42
C VAL A 180 -17.35 -19.00 -5.71
N ILE A 181 -18.51 -19.68 -5.69
CA ILE A 181 -19.08 -20.31 -6.88
C ILE A 181 -19.39 -19.25 -7.96
N GLU A 182 -20.05 -18.16 -7.57
CA GLU A 182 -20.39 -17.07 -8.50
C GLU A 182 -19.15 -16.55 -9.24
N ILE A 183 -18.04 -16.34 -8.52
CA ILE A 183 -16.77 -15.88 -9.11
C ILE A 183 -16.16 -16.93 -10.03
N ILE A 184 -16.24 -18.21 -9.67
CA ILE A 184 -15.77 -19.31 -10.52
C ILE A 184 -16.53 -19.29 -11.85
N ASP A 185 -17.86 -19.21 -11.81
CA ASP A 185 -18.73 -19.21 -12.99
C ASP A 185 -18.53 -17.95 -13.86
N GLU A 186 -18.24 -16.80 -13.23
CA GLU A 186 -17.90 -15.56 -13.94
C GLU A 186 -16.59 -15.68 -14.72
N LEU A 187 -15.54 -16.23 -14.11
CA LEU A 187 -14.18 -16.21 -14.63
C LEU A 187 -13.79 -17.46 -15.43
N ILE A 188 -14.42 -18.61 -15.18
CA ILE A 188 -14.11 -19.89 -15.82
C ILE A 188 -15.33 -20.36 -16.63
N LYS A 189 -15.16 -20.56 -17.94
CA LYS A 189 -16.26 -20.84 -18.89
C LYS A 189 -16.58 -22.32 -19.09
N TYR A 190 -16.01 -23.22 -18.29
CA TYR A 190 -16.25 -24.65 -18.38
C TYR A 190 -16.53 -25.25 -17.01
N ASP A 191 -17.12 -26.44 -16.99
CA ASP A 191 -17.48 -27.13 -15.74
C ASP A 191 -16.22 -27.48 -14.93
N VAL A 192 -16.06 -26.80 -13.80
CA VAL A 192 -14.95 -27.02 -12.87
C VAL A 192 -15.23 -28.27 -12.03
N PRO A 193 -14.32 -29.27 -12.01
CA PRO A 193 -14.51 -30.45 -11.17
C PRO A 193 -14.57 -30.12 -9.68
N ALA A 194 -15.35 -30.88 -8.92
CA ALA A 194 -15.55 -30.66 -7.48
C ALA A 194 -14.23 -30.54 -6.69
N GLU A 195 -13.23 -31.34 -7.03
CA GLU A 195 -11.91 -31.33 -6.40
C GLU A 195 -11.16 -30.00 -6.58
N LEU A 196 -11.35 -29.33 -7.72
CA LEU A 196 -10.77 -28.01 -7.98
C LEU A 196 -11.60 -26.92 -7.29
N THR A 197 -12.92 -27.05 -7.25
CA THR A 197 -13.80 -26.17 -6.48
C THR A 197 -13.44 -26.16 -4.99
N GLU A 198 -13.14 -27.32 -4.40
CA GLU A 198 -12.64 -27.41 -3.02
C GLU A 198 -11.30 -26.69 -2.83
N GLN A 199 -10.40 -26.77 -3.81
CA GLN A 199 -9.14 -26.01 -3.77
C GLN A 199 -9.39 -24.49 -3.85
N PHE A 200 -10.37 -24.04 -4.64
CA PHE A 200 -10.74 -22.63 -4.69
C PHE A 200 -11.35 -22.12 -3.39
N TYR A 201 -12.21 -22.92 -2.72
CA TYR A 201 -12.67 -22.58 -1.36
C TYR A 201 -11.52 -22.43 -0.40
N LYS A 202 -10.57 -23.38 -0.41
CA LYS A 202 -9.40 -23.33 0.45
C LYS A 202 -8.55 -22.09 0.17
N LEU A 203 -8.36 -21.74 -1.11
CA LEU A 203 -7.66 -20.53 -1.51
C LEU A 203 -8.36 -19.27 -1.01
N ALA A 204 -9.68 -19.16 -1.19
CA ALA A 204 -10.46 -18.02 -0.71
C ALA A 204 -10.33 -17.87 0.81
N PHE A 205 -10.47 -18.97 1.55
CA PHE A 205 -10.30 -19.02 3.00
C PHE A 205 -8.91 -18.53 3.45
N GLU A 206 -7.83 -19.06 2.85
CA GLU A 206 -6.46 -18.65 3.19
C GLU A 206 -6.19 -17.18 2.81
N ALA A 207 -6.62 -16.73 1.63
CA ALA A 207 -6.42 -15.35 1.18
C ALA A 207 -7.13 -14.34 2.10
N VAL A 208 -8.34 -14.66 2.57
CA VAL A 208 -9.10 -13.79 3.48
C VAL A 208 -8.43 -13.63 4.84
N ARG A 209 -7.79 -14.68 5.38
CA ARG A 209 -7.14 -14.61 6.71
C ARG A 209 -5.69 -14.13 6.69
N LYS A 210 -4.99 -14.23 5.56
CA LYS A 210 -3.55 -13.90 5.44
C LYS A 210 -3.30 -12.45 5.00
N ASP A 211 -2.04 -12.10 4.76
CA ASP A 211 -1.56 -10.76 4.37
C ASP A 211 -1.94 -10.38 2.93
N TYR A 212 -3.21 -10.55 2.58
CA TYR A 212 -3.78 -10.14 1.31
C TYR A 212 -4.88 -9.10 1.53
N PHE A 213 -4.68 -7.92 0.96
CA PHE A 213 -5.61 -6.79 1.08
C PHE A 213 -6.06 -6.38 -0.32
N SER A 214 -7.37 -6.26 -0.53
CA SER A 214 -7.96 -6.00 -1.83
C SER A 214 -7.80 -4.54 -2.27
N VAL A 215 -8.21 -4.23 -3.49
CA VAL A 215 -8.36 -2.86 -3.97
C VAL A 215 -9.37 -2.03 -3.17
N GLY A 216 -10.24 -2.69 -2.39
CA GLY A 216 -11.18 -2.06 -1.46
C GLY A 216 -10.57 -1.61 -0.14
N SER A 217 -9.31 -1.99 0.14
CA SER A 217 -8.62 -1.55 1.35
C SER A 217 -8.28 -0.06 1.35
N THR A 218 -8.24 0.52 2.54
CA THR A 218 -7.77 1.90 2.77
C THR A 218 -6.42 1.89 3.48
N GLY A 219 -5.50 2.72 3.02
CA GLY A 219 -4.38 3.17 3.83
C GLY A 219 -4.78 4.32 4.74
N PHE A 220 -4.78 4.09 6.06
CA PHE A 220 -5.11 5.05 7.09
C PHE A 220 -3.85 5.54 7.79
N VAL A 221 -3.64 6.85 7.77
CA VAL A 221 -2.49 7.52 8.36
C VAL A 221 -2.99 8.41 9.48
N ILE A 222 -2.38 8.32 10.66
CA ILE A 222 -2.63 9.23 11.78
C ILE A 222 -1.29 9.77 12.26
N GLY A 223 -1.19 11.07 12.48
CA GLY A 223 0.04 11.69 12.95
C GLY A 223 -0.16 13.02 13.64
N GLY A 224 0.82 13.41 14.45
CA GLY A 224 0.75 14.59 15.30
C GLY A 224 1.36 14.31 16.68
N TYR A 225 0.68 14.77 17.72
CA TYR A 225 1.12 14.72 19.12
C TYR A 225 -0.02 14.26 20.03
N GLY A 226 0.26 13.34 20.94
CA GLY A 226 -0.52 13.20 22.19
C GLY A 226 -0.08 14.23 23.25
N GLU A 227 -0.71 14.19 24.42
CA GLU A 227 -0.45 15.16 25.50
C GLU A 227 0.96 15.06 26.07
N GLU A 228 1.54 13.85 26.14
CA GLU A 228 2.88 13.60 26.68
C GLU A 228 3.96 13.55 25.58
N ASP A 229 3.57 13.48 24.32
CA ASP A 229 4.50 13.52 23.18
C ASP A 229 5.18 14.90 23.09
N ILE A 230 6.52 14.90 23.13
CA ILE A 230 7.36 16.09 22.90
C ILE A 230 7.65 16.27 21.40
N PHE A 231 7.78 15.15 20.67
CA PHE A 231 8.07 15.12 19.25
C PHE A 231 6.95 14.41 18.48
N PRO A 232 6.77 14.71 17.18
CA PRO A 232 5.68 14.14 16.42
C PRO A 232 5.91 12.67 16.13
N ARG A 233 4.79 11.95 16.00
CA ARG A 233 4.73 10.58 15.53
C ARG A 233 3.76 10.44 14.38
N LEU A 234 4.04 9.50 13.49
CA LEU A 234 3.21 9.13 12.35
C LEU A 234 3.04 7.62 12.31
N LEU A 235 1.79 7.19 12.21
CA LEU A 235 1.40 5.80 12.13
C LEU A 235 0.64 5.60 10.81
N ASN A 236 0.95 4.52 10.10
CA ASN A 236 0.28 4.15 8.86
C ASN A 236 -0.16 2.69 8.94
N TYR A 237 -1.45 2.48 8.67
CA TYR A 237 -2.13 1.19 8.73
C TYR A 237 -2.87 0.95 7.43
N ARG A 238 -3.01 -0.32 7.04
CA ARG A 238 -3.91 -0.75 5.98
C ARG A 238 -5.12 -1.41 6.62
N LEU A 239 -6.32 -0.98 6.25
CA LEU A 239 -7.58 -1.52 6.76
C LEU A 239 -8.36 -2.11 5.58
N GLU A 240 -8.80 -3.36 5.71
CA GLU A 240 -9.66 -4.01 4.72
C GLU A 240 -11.14 -3.78 5.06
N GLY A 241 -11.54 -4.13 6.28
CA GLY A 241 -12.94 -4.19 6.69
C GLY A 241 -13.13 -5.20 7.82
N PHE A 242 -14.37 -5.38 8.22
CA PHE A 242 -14.75 -6.42 9.17
C PHE A 242 -15.11 -7.71 8.44
N ILE A 243 -14.64 -8.85 8.95
CA ILE A 243 -15.02 -10.18 8.49
C ILE A 243 -15.20 -11.06 9.72
N PHE A 244 -16.34 -11.75 9.86
CA PHE A 244 -16.67 -12.54 11.05
C PHE A 244 -16.50 -11.74 12.37
N GLY A 245 -16.92 -10.47 12.35
CA GLY A 245 -16.82 -9.60 13.53
C GLY A 245 -15.39 -9.16 13.88
N GLN A 246 -14.38 -9.46 13.07
CA GLN A 246 -12.99 -9.09 13.33
C GLN A 246 -12.50 -8.08 12.30
N LEU A 247 -11.83 -7.01 12.76
CA LEU A 247 -11.23 -6.01 11.88
C LEU A 247 -9.95 -6.57 11.24
N LYS A 248 -9.92 -6.69 9.92
CA LYS A 248 -8.68 -7.03 9.20
C LYS A 248 -7.87 -5.77 8.94
N TYR A 249 -6.74 -5.62 9.63
CA TYR A 249 -5.83 -4.49 9.45
C TYR A 249 -4.35 -4.88 9.61
N LYS A 250 -3.45 -4.12 9.00
CA LYS A 250 -2.00 -4.31 9.11
C LYS A 250 -1.28 -2.99 9.35
N LYS A 251 -0.34 -2.99 10.30
CA LYS A 251 0.58 -1.87 10.49
C LYS A 251 1.60 -1.85 9.35
N LEU A 252 1.72 -0.71 8.66
CA LEU A 252 2.65 -0.52 7.54
C LEU A 252 3.88 0.28 7.94
N LYS A 253 3.70 1.41 8.64
CA LYS A 253 4.81 2.28 9.07
C LYS A 253 4.55 2.83 10.47
N ASP A 254 5.63 2.98 11.23
CA ASP A 254 5.70 3.71 12.49
C ASP A 254 6.92 4.63 12.38
N LYS A 255 6.69 5.93 12.36
CA LYS A 255 7.77 6.92 12.27
C LYS A 255 7.64 7.85 13.44
N LYS A 256 8.60 7.78 14.35
CA LYS A 256 8.67 8.62 15.53
C LYS A 256 9.90 9.50 15.42
N ILE A 257 9.70 10.79 15.69
CA ILE A 257 10.81 11.72 15.82
C ILE A 257 11.38 11.64 17.24
N SER A 258 12.70 11.61 17.36
CA SER A 258 13.39 11.57 18.65
C SER A 258 14.65 12.45 18.65
N TYR A 259 15.38 12.44 19.76
CA TYR A 259 16.61 13.21 19.91
C TYR A 259 17.74 12.70 19.02
N THR A 260 17.82 11.38 18.83
CA THR A 260 18.90 10.66 18.16
C THR A 260 18.37 9.89 16.95
N THR A 261 19.27 9.45 16.09
CA THR A 261 18.94 8.45 15.07
C THR A 261 19.18 7.08 15.65
N ASP A 262 18.14 6.26 15.74
CA ASP A 262 18.26 4.82 15.95
C ASP A 262 17.52 4.07 14.82
N LYS A 263 17.33 2.75 14.93
CA LYS A 263 16.70 1.96 13.87
C LYS A 263 15.22 2.28 13.68
N ASP A 264 14.52 2.70 14.73
CA ASP A 264 13.07 2.87 14.75
C ASP A 264 12.65 4.36 14.79
N ASP A 265 13.49 5.20 15.39
CA ASP A 265 13.31 6.62 15.60
C ASP A 265 14.32 7.45 14.77
N GLY A 266 13.83 8.54 14.19
CA GLY A 266 14.63 9.46 13.40
C GLY A 266 14.62 10.88 13.97
N THR A 267 15.50 11.73 13.48
CA THR A 267 15.45 13.18 13.78
C THR A 267 14.66 13.96 12.73
N ALA A 268 14.47 13.36 11.56
CA ALA A 268 13.66 13.83 10.45
C ALA A 268 13.22 12.64 9.60
N THR A 269 12.10 12.75 8.90
CA THR A 269 11.69 11.75 7.90
C THR A 269 10.81 12.38 6.82
N ILE A 270 10.88 11.81 5.61
CA ILE A 270 9.96 12.07 4.51
C ILE A 270 9.28 10.73 4.22
N THR A 271 7.94 10.71 4.25
CA THR A 271 7.16 9.50 4.02
C THR A 271 6.11 9.76 2.95
N ALA A 272 6.27 9.13 1.80
CA ALA A 272 5.22 9.06 0.78
C ALA A 272 4.24 7.91 1.06
N PHE A 273 2.97 8.16 0.73
CA PHE A 273 1.84 7.23 0.74
C PHE A 273 1.15 7.29 -0.61
N ALA A 274 0.81 6.11 -1.14
CA ALA A 274 0.44 5.90 -2.54
C ALA A 274 1.44 6.50 -3.54
N GLN A 275 1.56 5.93 -4.74
CA GLN A 275 2.36 6.49 -5.85
C GLN A 275 3.70 7.12 -5.45
N ARG A 276 4.55 6.34 -4.77
CA ARG A 276 5.75 6.83 -4.10
C ARG A 276 6.92 7.08 -5.05
N GLU A 277 6.80 6.67 -6.31
CA GLU A 277 7.96 6.54 -7.21
C GLU A 277 8.72 7.85 -7.35
N MET A 278 8.01 8.99 -7.45
CA MET A 278 8.64 10.31 -7.57
C MET A 278 9.29 10.82 -6.31
N VAL A 279 8.66 10.57 -5.17
CA VAL A 279 9.22 10.97 -3.87
C VAL A 279 10.44 10.12 -3.56
N ASP A 280 10.34 8.81 -3.76
CA ASP A 280 11.44 7.86 -3.58
C ASP A 280 12.60 8.23 -4.52
N SER A 281 12.35 8.57 -5.79
CA SER A 281 13.38 9.05 -6.73
C SER A 281 14.08 10.32 -6.26
N PHE A 282 13.32 11.27 -5.71
CA PHE A 282 13.86 12.52 -5.21
C PHE A 282 14.75 12.31 -3.98
N ILE A 283 14.38 11.34 -3.13
CA ILE A 283 15.12 11.00 -1.90
C ILE A 283 16.37 10.17 -2.20
N SER A 284 16.27 9.14 -3.04
CA SER A 284 17.37 8.20 -3.32
C SER A 284 18.29 8.65 -4.45
N GLY A 285 17.84 9.58 -5.31
CA GLY A 285 18.55 10.03 -6.50
C GLY A 285 18.38 9.12 -7.73
N ILE A 286 17.65 8.00 -7.61
CA ILE A 286 17.38 7.06 -8.71
C ILE A 286 15.92 6.59 -8.68
N GLU A 287 15.31 6.45 -9.86
CA GLU A 287 13.94 5.96 -9.95
C GLU A 287 13.87 4.46 -9.63
N PRO A 288 12.94 4.00 -8.74
CA PRO A 288 12.96 2.62 -8.25
C PRO A 288 12.89 1.54 -9.34
N ASN A 289 12.08 1.73 -10.39
CA ASN A 289 12.00 0.73 -11.46
C ASN A 289 13.28 0.69 -12.30
N MET A 290 13.97 1.83 -12.45
CA MET A 290 15.28 1.89 -13.09
C MET A 290 16.34 1.17 -12.25
N GLU A 291 16.32 1.40 -10.93
CA GLU A 291 17.20 0.71 -9.98
C GLU A 291 17.01 -0.81 -10.03
N ASP A 292 15.75 -1.26 -9.92
CA ASP A 292 15.38 -2.67 -10.05
C ASP A 292 15.87 -3.26 -11.38
N LEU A 293 15.69 -2.54 -12.50
CA LEU A 293 16.16 -2.98 -13.81
C LEU A 293 17.69 -3.15 -13.84
N ILE A 294 18.44 -2.18 -13.32
CA ILE A 294 19.91 -2.22 -13.28
C ILE A 294 20.38 -3.43 -12.47
N PHE A 295 19.84 -3.63 -11.26
CA PHE A 295 20.22 -4.76 -10.41
C PHE A 295 19.81 -6.11 -11.02
N ASN A 296 18.66 -6.21 -11.67
CA ASN A 296 18.25 -7.42 -12.38
C ASN A 296 19.19 -7.75 -13.55
N ILE A 297 19.65 -6.74 -14.31
CA ILE A 297 20.64 -6.93 -15.38
C ILE A 297 21.97 -7.42 -14.79
N ILE A 298 22.47 -6.77 -13.73
CA ILE A 298 23.73 -7.15 -13.06
C ILE A 298 23.64 -8.58 -12.54
N SER A 299 22.55 -8.92 -11.83
CA SER A 299 22.30 -10.27 -11.34
C SER A 299 22.26 -11.30 -12.47
N GLY A 300 21.58 -10.98 -13.58
CA GLY A 300 21.54 -11.83 -14.77
C GLY A 300 22.93 -12.08 -15.38
N VAL A 301 23.77 -11.05 -15.47
CA VAL A 301 25.15 -11.17 -15.95
C VAL A 301 25.99 -12.03 -15.00
N LEU A 302 25.95 -11.75 -13.70
CA LEU A 302 26.72 -12.47 -12.67
C LEU A 302 26.24 -13.91 -12.43
N ARG A 303 25.01 -14.25 -12.82
CA ARG A 303 24.54 -15.63 -12.81
C ARG A 303 25.03 -16.42 -14.03
N ASN A 304 25.13 -15.77 -15.19
CA ASN A 304 25.46 -16.44 -16.46
C ASN A 304 26.96 -16.40 -16.82
N TYR A 305 27.77 -15.61 -16.12
CA TYR A 305 29.18 -15.47 -16.45
C TYR A 305 30.00 -16.78 -16.39
N PRO A 306 29.72 -17.79 -15.54
CA PRO A 306 30.49 -19.05 -15.55
C PRO A 306 30.35 -19.76 -16.90
N ALA A 307 29.14 -19.80 -17.45
CA ALA A 307 28.86 -20.39 -18.75
C ALA A 307 29.54 -19.61 -19.90
N GLU A 308 29.56 -18.28 -19.81
CA GLU A 308 30.28 -17.44 -20.79
C GLU A 308 31.80 -17.66 -20.74
N ILE A 309 32.39 -17.85 -19.55
CA ILE A 309 33.82 -18.20 -19.42
C ILE A 309 34.10 -19.55 -20.08
N GLN A 310 33.32 -20.59 -19.76
CA GLN A 310 33.48 -21.92 -20.35
C GLN A 310 33.43 -21.86 -21.88
N LYS A 311 32.44 -21.14 -22.42
CA LYS A 311 32.25 -20.97 -23.87
C LYS A 311 33.40 -20.23 -24.54
N ARG A 312 33.90 -19.14 -23.94
CA ARG A 312 34.95 -18.30 -24.56
C ARG A 312 36.34 -18.91 -24.45
N LEU A 313 36.63 -19.60 -23.35
CA LEU A 313 37.94 -20.21 -23.12
C LEU A 313 37.99 -21.68 -23.55
N ALA A 314 36.88 -22.25 -24.03
CA ALA A 314 36.74 -23.67 -24.35
C ALA A 314 37.16 -24.57 -23.16
N LEU A 315 36.65 -24.25 -21.97
CA LEU A 315 36.91 -24.96 -20.72
C LEU A 315 35.66 -25.69 -20.22
N ASP A 316 35.86 -26.88 -19.66
CA ASP A 316 34.84 -27.61 -18.92
C ASP A 316 35.09 -27.49 -17.42
N PHE A 317 34.22 -26.78 -16.71
CA PHE A 317 34.26 -26.70 -15.26
C PHE A 317 33.56 -27.89 -14.63
N THR A 318 34.08 -28.35 -13.50
CA THR A 318 33.37 -29.30 -12.64
C THR A 318 32.14 -28.62 -12.03
N LYS A 319 31.17 -29.42 -11.58
CA LYS A 319 29.98 -28.89 -10.87
C LYS A 319 30.36 -28.05 -9.64
N GLU A 320 31.46 -28.40 -8.98
CA GLU A 320 31.98 -27.68 -7.81
C GLU A 320 32.56 -26.33 -8.21
N GLN A 321 33.38 -26.29 -9.28
CA GLN A 321 33.91 -25.03 -9.82
C GLN A 321 32.81 -24.08 -10.30
N VAL A 322 31.76 -24.60 -10.95
CA VAL A 322 30.60 -23.77 -11.34
C VAL A 322 29.93 -23.17 -10.10
N LYS A 323 29.72 -23.99 -9.07
CA LYS A 323 29.11 -23.54 -7.81
C LYS A 323 29.96 -22.47 -7.11
N ASP A 324 31.28 -22.62 -7.09
CA ASP A 324 32.18 -21.62 -6.51
C ASP A 324 32.13 -20.30 -7.27
N LEU A 325 32.07 -20.35 -8.61
CA LEU A 325 31.91 -19.16 -9.45
C LEU A 325 30.54 -18.49 -9.26
N GLU A 326 29.46 -19.27 -9.07
CA GLU A 326 28.13 -18.74 -8.72
C GLU A 326 28.13 -18.07 -7.34
N VAL A 327 28.84 -18.63 -6.36
CA VAL A 327 29.03 -18.01 -5.04
C VAL A 327 29.77 -16.69 -5.18
N MET A 328 30.89 -16.66 -5.90
CA MET A 328 31.63 -15.43 -6.19
C MET A 328 30.76 -14.40 -6.92
N GLY A 329 29.91 -14.84 -7.86
CA GLY A 329 28.91 -14.00 -8.52
C GLY A 329 27.96 -13.31 -7.55
N ARG A 330 27.44 -14.04 -6.56
CA ARG A 330 26.59 -13.47 -5.50
C ARG A 330 27.34 -12.50 -4.60
N GLU A 331 28.56 -12.84 -4.18
CA GLU A 331 29.38 -11.96 -3.34
C GLU A 331 29.71 -10.64 -4.06
N MET A 332 30.00 -10.69 -5.37
CA MET A 332 30.18 -9.49 -6.18
C MET A 332 28.90 -8.67 -6.29
N TYR A 333 27.75 -9.31 -6.48
CA TYR A 333 26.46 -8.63 -6.51
C TYR A 333 26.19 -7.87 -5.19
N GLU A 334 26.35 -8.56 -4.05
CA GLU A 334 26.16 -7.98 -2.71
C GLU A 334 27.13 -6.81 -2.46
N SER A 335 28.36 -6.91 -2.94
CA SER A 335 29.35 -5.82 -2.86
C SER A 335 28.94 -4.60 -3.69
N ILE A 336 28.42 -4.80 -4.91
CA ILE A 336 27.92 -3.72 -5.77
C ILE A 336 26.70 -3.05 -5.14
N GLU A 337 25.73 -3.84 -4.69
CA GLU A 337 24.52 -3.36 -4.02
C GLU A 337 24.85 -2.53 -2.78
N SER A 338 25.77 -3.01 -1.94
CA SER A 338 26.24 -2.29 -0.76
C SER A 338 26.90 -0.96 -1.12
N ALA A 339 27.76 -0.93 -2.14
CA ALA A 339 28.45 0.29 -2.57
C ALA A 339 27.50 1.35 -3.13
N ILE A 340 26.49 0.93 -3.90
CA ILE A 340 25.45 1.84 -4.42
C ILE A 340 24.60 2.38 -3.26
N THR A 341 24.17 1.51 -2.35
CA THR A 341 23.38 1.91 -1.17
C THR A 341 24.13 2.90 -0.29
N GLU A 342 25.43 2.66 -0.02
CA GLU A 342 26.27 3.60 0.73
C GLU A 342 26.40 4.94 0.00
N TYR A 343 26.54 4.92 -1.32
CA TYR A 343 26.59 6.14 -2.12
C TYR A 343 25.27 6.92 -2.07
N GLN A 344 24.12 6.25 -2.17
CA GLN A 344 22.79 6.86 -2.05
C GLN A 344 22.62 7.50 -0.67
N GLU A 345 22.94 6.76 0.39
CA GLU A 345 22.82 7.24 1.75
C GLU A 345 23.67 8.48 1.99
N ARG A 346 24.95 8.43 1.59
CA ARG A 346 25.91 9.50 1.83
C ARG A 346 25.65 10.76 1.01
N ASN A 347 25.21 10.63 -0.25
CA ASN A 347 25.15 11.75 -1.18
C ASN A 347 23.74 12.30 -1.43
N TYR A 348 22.69 11.52 -1.16
CA TYR A 348 21.32 11.95 -1.39
C TYR A 348 20.49 11.96 -0.10
N ILE A 349 20.38 10.80 0.57
CA ILE A 349 19.44 10.61 1.68
C ILE A 349 19.87 11.41 2.93
N ALA A 350 21.09 11.19 3.42
CA ALA A 350 21.57 11.84 4.64
C ALA A 350 21.68 13.37 4.51
N PRO A 351 22.20 13.94 3.39
CA PRO A 351 22.18 15.39 3.19
C PRO A 351 20.76 15.97 3.18
N LEU A 352 19.82 15.32 2.48
CA LEU A 352 18.43 15.77 2.42
C LEU A 352 17.77 15.74 3.80
N LEU A 353 17.87 14.63 4.52
CA LEU A 353 17.34 14.51 5.88
C LEU A 353 18.03 15.49 6.85
N GLY A 354 19.30 15.83 6.62
CA GLY A 354 20.02 16.88 7.34
C GLY A 354 19.36 18.24 7.18
N VAL A 355 18.94 18.60 5.97
CA VAL A 355 18.17 19.83 5.71
C VAL A 355 16.79 19.76 6.38
N VAL A 356 16.05 18.67 6.16
CA VAL A 356 14.69 18.47 6.74
C VAL A 356 14.70 18.60 8.26
N ARG A 357 15.75 18.11 8.93
CA ARG A 357 15.92 18.21 10.38
C ARG A 357 15.88 19.65 10.90
N SER A 358 16.35 20.62 10.12
CA SER A 358 16.41 22.04 10.49
C SER A 358 15.31 22.90 9.87
N LEU A 359 14.46 22.36 9.00
CA LEU A 359 13.40 23.14 8.34
C LEU A 359 12.43 23.77 9.37
N PRO A 360 12.15 25.07 9.26
CA PRO A 360 11.00 25.69 9.90
C PRO A 360 9.69 25.02 9.50
N LYS A 361 8.64 25.20 10.30
CA LYS A 361 7.36 24.54 10.09
C LYS A 361 6.73 24.92 8.74
N GLU A 362 6.88 26.17 8.31
CA GLU A 362 6.38 26.68 7.02
C GLU A 362 7.08 25.97 5.85
N GLU A 363 8.40 25.83 5.90
CA GLU A 363 9.18 25.17 4.85
C GLU A 363 8.93 23.65 4.79
N LEU A 364 8.55 23.02 5.92
CA LEU A 364 8.07 21.62 5.90
C LEU A 364 6.80 21.47 5.06
N ALA A 365 5.87 22.43 5.17
CA ALA A 365 4.65 22.43 4.38
C ALA A 365 4.94 22.64 2.90
N ASP A 366 5.79 23.60 2.56
CA ASP A 366 6.20 23.86 1.18
C ASP A 366 6.86 22.62 0.56
N MET A 367 7.72 21.93 1.32
CA MET A 367 8.34 20.69 0.87
C MET A 367 7.32 19.57 0.65
N ALA A 368 6.39 19.37 1.59
CA ALA A 368 5.34 18.36 1.46
C ALA A 368 4.47 18.63 0.22
N GLU A 369 4.08 19.89 0.00
CA GLU A 369 3.32 20.31 -1.18
C GLU A 369 4.11 20.06 -2.47
N ALA A 370 5.38 20.46 -2.51
CA ALA A 370 6.24 20.31 -3.69
C ALA A 370 6.37 18.83 -4.10
N LEU A 371 6.51 17.92 -3.14
CA LEU A 371 6.63 16.47 -3.40
C LEU A 371 5.32 15.87 -3.97
N VAL A 372 4.16 16.28 -3.47
CA VAL A 372 2.85 15.88 -4.02
C VAL A 372 2.66 16.48 -5.42
N SER A 373 3.03 17.75 -5.60
CA SER A 373 2.95 18.46 -6.87
C SER A 373 3.82 17.81 -7.94
N LEU A 374 5.05 17.42 -7.60
CA LEU A 374 5.97 16.72 -8.49
C LEU A 374 5.39 15.39 -8.99
N THR A 375 4.80 14.63 -8.07
CA THR A 375 4.14 13.34 -8.39
C THR A 375 2.96 13.56 -9.33
N THR A 376 2.12 14.54 -9.02
CA THR A 376 0.96 14.93 -9.83
C THR A 376 1.39 15.41 -11.23
N PHE A 377 2.43 16.23 -11.30
CA PHE A 377 2.96 16.78 -12.54
C PHE A 377 3.47 15.70 -13.48
N LYS A 378 4.33 14.78 -13.00
CA LYS A 378 4.84 13.69 -13.84
C LYS A 378 3.70 12.87 -14.43
N ARG A 379 2.66 12.57 -13.65
CA ARG A 379 1.52 11.78 -14.13
C ARG A 379 0.76 12.51 -15.23
N ARG A 380 0.49 13.81 -15.08
CA ARG A 380 -0.17 14.61 -16.10
C ARG A 380 0.58 14.62 -17.44
N VAL A 381 1.92 14.63 -17.39
CA VAL A 381 2.76 14.69 -18.61
C VAL A 381 2.97 13.29 -19.22
N THR A 382 2.99 12.23 -18.41
CA THR A 382 3.30 10.86 -18.87
C THR A 382 2.08 10.01 -19.19
N ARG A 383 0.92 10.30 -18.59
CA ARG A 383 -0.33 9.60 -18.84
C ARG A 383 -1.31 10.58 -19.48
N ALA A 384 -1.79 10.28 -20.68
CA ALA A 384 -2.77 11.06 -21.44
C ALA A 384 -4.18 11.05 -20.82
N THR A 385 -4.28 11.03 -19.49
CA THR A 385 -5.54 11.24 -18.76
C THR A 385 -5.58 12.70 -18.35
N GLU A 386 -6.51 13.45 -18.93
CA GLU A 386 -6.82 14.83 -18.57
C GLU A 386 -7.08 14.93 -17.06
N SER A 387 -6.15 15.54 -16.34
CA SER A 387 -6.52 16.34 -15.17
C SER A 387 -5.59 17.54 -15.09
N ALA A 388 -6.16 18.75 -15.10
CA ALA A 388 -5.52 19.88 -14.45
C ALA A 388 -5.10 19.41 -13.04
N GLY A 389 -3.87 19.71 -12.62
CA GLY A 389 -3.35 19.18 -11.37
C GLY A 389 -4.35 19.47 -10.24
N PRO A 390 -4.89 18.46 -9.54
CA PRO A 390 -5.83 18.69 -8.47
C PRO A 390 -5.23 19.68 -7.48
N PRO A 391 -6.05 20.49 -6.81
CA PRO A 391 -5.56 21.28 -5.71
C PRO A 391 -4.88 20.36 -4.68
N ILE A 392 -3.93 20.87 -3.90
CA ILE A 392 -3.25 20.09 -2.86
C ILE A 392 -3.68 20.67 -1.53
N ASP A 393 -4.19 19.83 -0.64
CA ASP A 393 -4.44 20.21 0.73
C ASP A 393 -3.16 19.99 1.53
N VAL A 394 -2.78 20.99 2.33
CA VAL A 394 -1.54 21.02 3.10
C VAL A 394 -1.85 21.48 4.51
N ALA A 395 -1.40 20.71 5.49
CA ALA A 395 -1.53 21.05 6.90
C ALA A 395 -0.19 20.90 7.62
N ILE A 396 -0.01 21.72 8.64
CA ILE A 396 1.06 21.60 9.63
C ILE A 396 0.42 21.23 10.96
N ILE A 397 1.06 20.36 11.70
CA ILE A 397 0.71 20.07 13.08
C ILE A 397 1.95 20.31 13.93
N THR A 398 1.84 21.23 14.89
CA THR A 398 2.88 21.46 15.91
C THR A 398 2.30 21.17 17.28
N LYS A 399 3.18 20.95 18.26
CA LYS A 399 2.74 20.75 19.66
C LYS A 399 2.03 21.99 20.22
N GLY A 400 2.54 23.19 19.88
CA GLY A 400 2.05 24.45 20.43
C GLY A 400 0.81 25.00 19.73
N ASP A 401 0.76 24.89 18.40
CA ASP A 401 -0.31 25.51 17.60
C ASP A 401 -1.43 24.51 17.22
N GLY A 402 -1.20 23.21 17.46
CA GLY A 402 -2.11 22.15 17.04
C GLY A 402 -2.13 22.00 15.51
N PHE A 403 -3.28 21.56 14.98
CA PHE A 403 -3.48 21.38 13.55
C PHE A 403 -3.82 22.72 12.88
N ILE A 404 -3.03 23.10 11.87
CA ILE A 404 -3.22 24.31 11.06
C ILE A 404 -3.27 23.94 9.58
N TRP A 405 -4.28 24.45 8.87
CA TRP A 405 -4.33 24.42 7.41
C TRP A 405 -3.40 25.49 6.84
N MET A 406 -2.41 25.08 6.04
CA MET A 406 -1.56 26.00 5.26
C MET A 406 -2.17 26.27 3.89
N LYS A 407 -2.77 25.24 3.31
CA LYS A 407 -3.49 25.32 2.04
C LYS A 407 -4.66 24.36 2.11
N ARG A 408 -5.85 24.85 1.77
CA ARG A 408 -7.05 24.01 1.73
C ARG A 408 -7.90 24.40 0.55
N LYS A 409 -8.53 23.41 -0.07
CA LYS A 409 -9.60 23.68 -1.03
C LYS A 409 -10.76 24.32 -0.31
N ASN A 410 -11.18 25.47 -0.81
CA ASN A 410 -12.42 26.08 -0.38
C ASN A 410 -13.56 25.42 -1.16
N TYR A 411 -14.35 24.62 -0.45
CA TYR A 411 -15.66 24.17 -0.93
C TYR A 411 -16.70 25.29 -0.83
N VAL A 412 -16.46 26.22 0.09
CA VAL A 412 -17.33 27.35 0.40
C VAL A 412 -16.71 28.58 -0.23
N ASP A 413 -17.44 29.19 -1.16
CA ASP A 413 -17.12 30.51 -1.67
C ASP A 413 -17.44 31.52 -0.57
N GLU A 414 -16.41 32.21 -0.08
CA GLU A 414 -16.53 33.19 1.01
C GLU A 414 -17.40 34.39 0.62
N GLU A 415 -17.46 34.77 -0.67
CA GLU A 415 -18.31 35.87 -1.12
C GLU A 415 -19.78 35.47 -1.15
N ILE A 416 -20.08 34.24 -1.58
CA ILE A 416 -21.46 33.72 -1.63
C ILE A 416 -21.97 33.37 -0.22
N ASN A 417 -21.08 32.92 0.66
CA ASN A 417 -21.42 32.42 1.98
C ASN A 417 -20.94 33.35 3.11
N ALA A 418 -20.79 34.64 2.84
CA ALA A 418 -20.32 35.66 3.79
C ALA A 418 -21.20 35.82 5.05
N HIS A 419 -22.30 35.09 5.16
CA HIS A 419 -23.24 35.08 6.28
C HIS A 419 -23.08 33.88 7.23
N LEU A 420 -22.20 32.93 6.92
CA LEU A 420 -21.71 31.88 7.83
C LEU A 420 -20.52 32.40 8.64
#